data_AF-A0A957H6M2-F1
#
_entry.id   AF-A0A957H6M2-F1
#
_cell.length_a   1.000
_cell.length_b   1.000
_cell.length_c   1.000
_cell.angle_alpha   90.00
_cell.angle_beta   90.00
_cell.angle_gamma   90.00
#
_symmetry.space_group_name_H-M   'P 1'
#
loop_
_entity.id
_entity.type
_entity.pdbx_description
1 polymer ?
#
loop_
_entity_poly.entity_id
_entity_poly.type
_entity_poly.pdbx_seq_one_letter_code
_entity_poly.pdbx_strand_id
1 'polypeptide(L)'
;QEPALMEALAHMVKTVRTFGCAVILIDQDLEAFIGVDGAQAESMAAGLNIAAGQFIINNVSWTIAFGMKRDAAYRLAHHYPDEILASHAEFLARMGADDKSGKGMAVVRADGKADTVYFQLRPLEAETLFGS
;
A
#
# COMPACT_ATOMS: atom_id res chain seq x y z
N GLN A 1 -0.95 3.33 -22.12
CA GLN A 1 -0.36 2.03 -21.76
C GLN A 1 -0.63 1.72 -20.29
N GLU A 2 -0.48 2.70 -19.40
CA GLU A 2 -0.76 2.59 -17.96
C GLU A 2 -2.20 2.16 -17.59
N PRO A 3 -3.29 2.66 -18.22
CA PRO A 3 -4.65 2.14 -17.97
C PRO A 3 -4.81 0.64 -18.20
N ALA A 4 -4.19 0.13 -19.28
CA ALA A 4 -4.29 -1.26 -19.67
C ALA A 4 -3.49 -2.17 -18.73
N LEU A 5 -2.38 -1.66 -18.19
CA LEU A 5 -1.62 -2.36 -17.16
C LEU A 5 -2.44 -2.45 -15.87
N MET A 6 -3.01 -1.35 -15.39
CA MET A 6 -3.84 -1.35 -14.17
C MET A 6 -5.05 -2.28 -14.29
N GLU A 7 -5.69 -2.31 -15.45
CA GLU A 7 -6.78 -3.24 -15.74
C GLU A 7 -6.30 -4.70 -15.70
N ALA A 8 -5.17 -5.02 -16.32
CA ALA A 8 -4.57 -6.35 -16.26
C ALA A 8 -4.23 -6.78 -14.82
N LEU A 9 -3.66 -5.87 -14.01
CA LEU A 9 -3.37 -6.14 -12.60
C LEU A 9 -4.65 -6.39 -11.78
N ALA A 10 -5.71 -5.62 -12.01
CA ALA A 10 -7.01 -5.84 -11.38
C ALA A 10 -7.60 -7.22 -11.74
N HIS A 11 -7.47 -7.64 -13.00
CA HIS A 11 -7.84 -9.00 -13.43
C HIS A 11 -7.01 -10.07 -12.73
N MET A 12 -5.70 -9.87 -12.56
CA MET A 12 -4.85 -10.79 -11.82
C MET A 12 -5.30 -10.91 -10.37
N VAL A 13 -5.47 -9.80 -9.64
CA VAL A 13 -5.92 -9.80 -8.23
C VAL A 13 -7.22 -10.61 -8.05
N LYS A 14 -8.15 -10.52 -9.00
CA LYS A 14 -9.41 -11.28 -8.98
C LYS A 14 -9.22 -12.79 -9.20
N THR A 15 -8.24 -13.21 -10.00
CA THR A 15 -8.21 -14.56 -10.57
C THR A 15 -7.09 -15.45 -10.04
N VAL A 16 -5.93 -14.92 -9.65
CA VAL A 16 -4.75 -15.73 -9.29
C VAL A 16 -4.99 -16.73 -8.16
N ARG A 17 -5.94 -16.42 -7.27
CA ARG A 17 -6.33 -17.30 -6.16
C ARG A 17 -6.83 -18.67 -6.64
N THR A 18 -7.50 -18.76 -7.79
CA THR A 18 -7.99 -20.04 -8.32
C THR A 18 -6.86 -20.93 -8.81
N PHE A 19 -5.67 -20.37 -9.03
CA PHE A 19 -4.48 -21.08 -9.50
C PHE A 19 -3.49 -21.37 -8.37
N GLY A 20 -3.82 -21.04 -7.11
CA GLY A 20 -2.89 -21.16 -5.99
C GLY A 20 -1.74 -20.15 -6.03
N CYS A 21 -1.91 -19.04 -6.77
CA CYS A 21 -0.91 -18.00 -6.93
C CYS A 21 -1.26 -16.76 -6.08
N ALA A 22 -0.24 -15.99 -5.73
CA ALA A 22 -0.36 -14.70 -5.07
C ALA A 22 0.16 -13.57 -5.97
N VAL A 23 -0.41 -12.38 -5.83
CA VAL A 23 0.06 -11.15 -6.47
C VAL A 23 0.56 -10.22 -5.37
N ILE A 24 1.79 -9.73 -5.52
CA ILE A 24 2.38 -8.73 -4.64
C ILE A 24 2.61 -7.49 -5.49
N LEU A 25 1.92 -6.40 -5.14
CA LEU A 25 2.09 -5.10 -5.76
C LEU A 25 2.84 -4.21 -4.78
N ILE A 26 3.89 -3.54 -5.26
CA ILE A 26 4.73 -2.66 -4.47
C ILE A 26 4.75 -1.32 -5.19
N ASP A 27 4.27 -0.29 -4.51
CA ASP A 27 4.17 1.07 -5.04
C ASP A 27 4.47 2.10 -3.95
N GLN A 28 4.89 3.30 -4.36
CA GLN A 28 5.11 4.46 -3.50
C GLN A 28 3.97 5.48 -3.60
N ASP A 29 3.16 5.41 -4.67
CA ASP A 29 2.08 6.34 -4.93
C ASP A 29 0.71 5.73 -4.60
N LEU A 30 0.29 5.92 -3.36
CA LEU A 30 -1.03 5.48 -2.89
C LEU A 30 -2.18 6.14 -3.67
N GLU A 31 -1.96 7.33 -4.24
CA GLU A 31 -2.99 8.10 -4.92
C GLU A 31 -3.44 7.42 -6.22
N ALA A 32 -2.57 6.62 -6.85
CA ALA A 32 -2.92 5.79 -8.00
C ALA A 32 -3.98 4.72 -7.66
N PHE A 33 -4.12 4.34 -6.38
CA PHE A 33 -5.03 3.29 -5.91
C PHE A 33 -6.27 3.83 -5.22
N ILE A 34 -6.13 4.84 -4.35
CA ILE A 34 -7.25 5.39 -3.59
C ILE A 34 -7.89 6.59 -4.31
N GLY A 35 -7.11 7.32 -5.11
CA GLY A 35 -7.47 8.62 -5.67
C GLY A 35 -7.23 9.77 -4.69
N VAL A 36 -7.43 10.99 -5.18
CA VAL A 36 -7.39 12.23 -4.37
C VAL A 36 -8.74 12.93 -4.48
N ASP A 37 -9.30 13.34 -3.34
CA ASP A 37 -10.56 14.08 -3.30
C ASP A 37 -10.46 15.38 -4.12
N GLY A 38 -11.42 15.59 -5.02
CA GLY A 38 -11.45 16.74 -5.93
C GLY A 38 -10.60 16.60 -7.19
N ALA A 39 -9.69 15.61 -7.27
CA ALA A 39 -8.83 15.38 -8.43
C ALA A 39 -9.37 14.30 -9.39
N GLN A 40 -10.53 13.70 -9.14
CA GLN A 40 -11.08 12.64 -10.02
C GLN A 40 -11.14 13.07 -11.51
N ALA A 41 -11.53 14.32 -11.78
CA ALA A 41 -11.56 14.85 -13.14
C ALA A 41 -10.15 15.03 -13.75
N GLU A 42 -9.18 15.45 -12.94
CA GLU A 42 -7.78 15.64 -13.35
C GLU A 42 -7.05 14.30 -13.53
N SER A 43 -7.29 13.31 -12.67
CA SER A 43 -6.76 11.96 -12.80
C SER A 43 -7.36 11.22 -13.99
N MET A 44 -8.65 11.42 -14.32
CA MET A 44 -9.22 10.93 -15.58
C MET A 44 -8.59 11.63 -16.80
N ALA A 45 -8.31 12.93 -16.72
CA ALA A 45 -7.62 13.67 -17.78
C ALA A 45 -6.14 13.26 -17.93
N ALA A 46 -5.49 12.83 -16.85
CA ALA A 46 -4.14 12.27 -16.85
C ALA A 46 -4.10 10.81 -17.35
N GLY A 47 -5.25 10.19 -17.63
CA GLY A 47 -5.32 8.81 -18.08
C GLY A 47 -5.02 7.79 -16.99
N LEU A 48 -5.32 8.08 -15.72
CA LEU A 48 -5.21 7.13 -14.62
C LEU A 48 -6.49 6.29 -14.50
N ASN A 49 -6.36 4.96 -14.45
CA ASN A 49 -7.49 4.06 -14.23
C ASN A 49 -7.72 3.87 -12.73
N ILE A 50 -8.22 4.93 -12.06
CA ILE A 50 -8.49 4.91 -10.61
C ILE A 50 -9.48 3.80 -10.25
N ALA A 51 -10.45 3.48 -11.12
CA ALA A 51 -11.40 2.41 -10.85
C ALA A 51 -10.72 1.05 -10.70
N ALA A 52 -9.73 0.74 -11.54
CA ALA A 52 -8.91 -0.46 -11.40
C ALA A 52 -8.02 -0.42 -10.14
N GLY A 53 -7.44 0.74 -9.82
CA GLY A 53 -6.67 0.95 -8.59
C GLY A 53 -7.51 0.70 -7.33
N GLN A 54 -8.70 1.28 -7.27
CA GLN A 54 -9.66 1.08 -6.19
C GLN A 54 -10.12 -0.37 -6.12
N PHE A 55 -10.36 -1.02 -7.26
CA PHE A 55 -10.67 -2.45 -7.29
C PHE A 55 -9.54 -3.27 -6.65
N ILE A 56 -8.29 -3.01 -7.00
CA ILE A 56 -7.13 -3.72 -6.44
C ILE A 56 -7.10 -3.56 -4.92
N ILE A 57 -7.05 -2.33 -4.41
CA ILE A 57 -6.87 -2.07 -2.97
C ILE A 57 -8.05 -2.54 -2.11
N ASN A 58 -9.27 -2.57 -2.68
CA ASN A 58 -10.44 -3.15 -2.02
C ASN A 58 -10.44 -4.69 -1.97
N ASN A 59 -9.67 -5.36 -2.83
CA ASN A 59 -9.68 -6.82 -2.98
C ASN A 59 -8.39 -7.51 -2.53
N VAL A 60 -7.39 -6.76 -2.03
CA VAL A 60 -6.22 -7.35 -1.39
C VAL A 60 -6.54 -7.79 0.04
N SER A 61 -6.09 -8.99 0.39
CA SER A 61 -6.28 -9.54 1.74
C SER A 61 -5.30 -8.95 2.77
N TRP A 62 -4.15 -8.46 2.29
CA TRP A 62 -3.08 -7.92 3.12
C TRP A 62 -2.64 -6.57 2.55
N THR A 63 -2.39 -5.61 3.43
CA THR A 63 -1.75 -4.33 3.09
C THR A 63 -0.58 -4.11 4.03
N ILE A 64 0.61 -3.89 3.48
CA ILE A 64 1.80 -3.52 4.24
C ILE A 64 2.14 -2.08 3.87
N ALA A 65 1.88 -1.16 4.78
CA ALA A 65 2.13 0.26 4.59
C ALA A 65 3.41 0.66 5.34
N PHE A 66 4.42 1.13 4.62
CA PHE A 66 5.60 1.75 5.23
C PHE A 66 5.38 3.25 5.43
N GLY A 67 6.33 3.89 6.11
CA GLY A 67 6.32 5.34 6.31
C GLY A 67 6.02 6.12 5.02
N MET A 68 5.08 7.06 5.08
CA MET A 68 4.59 7.80 3.91
C MET A 68 4.23 9.25 4.28
N LYS A 69 3.89 10.07 3.27
CA LYS A 69 3.41 11.45 3.49
C LYS A 69 2.17 11.44 4.38
N ARG A 70 2.04 12.45 5.24
CA ARG A 70 0.93 12.59 6.19
C ARG A 70 -0.44 12.45 5.52
N ASP A 71 -0.67 13.17 4.43
CA ASP A 71 -1.96 13.16 3.73
C ASP A 71 -2.29 11.77 3.16
N ALA A 72 -1.30 11.07 2.59
CA ALA A 72 -1.47 9.69 2.13
C ALA A 72 -1.81 8.74 3.29
N ALA A 73 -1.15 8.89 4.45
CA ALA A 73 -1.43 8.06 5.62
C ALA A 73 -2.86 8.22 6.14
N TYR A 74 -3.38 9.45 6.21
CA TYR A 74 -4.76 9.70 6.62
C TYR A 74 -5.79 9.28 5.57
N ARG A 75 -5.46 9.36 4.27
CA ARG A 75 -6.31 8.78 3.21
C ARG A 75 -6.39 7.26 3.31
N LEU A 76 -5.27 6.59 3.61
CA LEU A 76 -5.26 5.15 3.85
C LEU A 76 -6.17 4.76 5.01
N ALA A 77 -6.11 5.52 6.12
CA ALA A 77 -6.98 5.31 7.27
C ALA A 77 -8.46 5.55 6.95
N HIS A 78 -8.77 6.56 6.14
CA HIS A 78 -10.13 6.82 5.68
C HIS A 78 -10.66 5.69 4.77
N HIS A 79 -9.77 5.10 3.95
CA HIS A 79 -10.13 4.01 3.04
C HIS A 79 -10.42 2.69 3.77
N TYR A 80 -9.72 2.41 4.88
CA TYR A 80 -9.96 1.24 5.72
C TYR A 80 -10.51 1.66 7.10
N PRO A 81 -11.77 2.12 7.15
CA PRO A 81 -12.38 2.54 8.41
C PRO A 81 -12.40 1.37 9.39
N ASP A 82 -12.17 1.67 10.67
CA ASP A 82 -12.13 0.72 11.79
C ASP A 82 -10.98 -0.31 11.77
N GLU A 83 -10.25 -0.46 10.66
CA GLU A 83 -9.07 -1.33 10.59
C GLU A 83 -7.77 -0.53 10.77
N ILE A 84 -7.64 0.60 10.05
CA ILE A 84 -6.48 1.49 10.14
C ILE A 84 -6.90 2.74 10.91
N LEU A 85 -6.51 2.78 12.18
CA LEU A 85 -6.85 3.85 13.10
C LEU A 85 -6.02 5.13 12.85
N ALA A 86 -6.49 6.26 13.38
CA ALA A 86 -5.76 7.52 13.33
C ALA A 86 -4.35 7.44 13.94
N SER A 87 -4.16 6.60 14.96
CA SER A 87 -2.84 6.31 15.55
C SER A 87 -1.90 5.61 14.56
N HIS A 88 -2.42 4.70 13.73
CA HIS A 88 -1.67 4.06 12.65
C HIS A 88 -1.28 5.09 11.58
N ALA A 89 -2.20 5.98 11.21
CA ALA A 89 -1.91 7.05 10.26
C ALA A 89 -0.82 8.01 10.77
N GLU A 90 -0.90 8.42 12.05
CA GLU A 90 0.11 9.27 12.68
C GLU A 90 1.48 8.57 12.74
N PHE A 91 1.49 7.29 13.08
CA PHE A 91 2.69 6.47 13.06
C PHE A 91 3.31 6.43 11.65
N LEU A 92 2.53 6.10 10.61
CA LEU A 92 3.01 6.06 9.22
C LEU A 92 3.55 7.42 8.76
N ALA A 93 2.86 8.52 9.10
CA ALA A 93 3.31 9.87 8.79
C ALA A 93 4.64 10.20 9.47
N ARG A 94 4.81 9.81 10.74
CA ARG A 94 6.04 10.03 11.49
C ARG A 94 7.20 9.20 10.93
N MET A 95 6.97 7.92 10.61
CA MET A 95 8.00 7.05 10.03
C MET A 95 8.38 7.47 8.62
N GLY A 96 7.46 8.07 7.85
CA GLY A 96 7.77 8.64 6.54
C GLY A 96 8.61 9.91 6.59
N ALA A 97 8.60 10.63 7.73
CA ALA A 97 9.40 11.84 7.94
C ALA A 97 10.74 11.56 8.66
N ASP A 98 10.93 10.38 9.24
CA ASP A 98 12.12 10.01 10.00
C ASP A 98 13.05 9.09 9.20
N ASP A 99 14.03 9.69 8.52
CA ASP A 99 15.01 8.97 7.70
C ASP A 99 15.92 8.01 8.49
N LYS A 100 16.03 8.19 9.81
CA LYS A 100 16.94 7.43 10.68
C LYS A 100 16.27 6.21 11.28
N SER A 101 15.03 6.37 11.77
CA SER A 101 14.34 5.32 12.52
C SER A 101 13.09 4.75 11.82
N GLY A 102 12.63 5.39 10.74
CA GLY A 102 11.43 4.97 10.01
C GLY A 102 11.61 3.73 9.13
N LYS A 103 12.85 3.37 8.79
CA LYS A 103 13.12 2.25 7.86
C LYS A 103 12.74 0.92 8.50
N GLY A 104 11.91 0.15 7.79
CA GLY A 104 11.40 -1.15 8.24
C GLY A 104 10.19 -1.04 9.18
N MET A 105 9.82 0.17 9.62
CA MET A 105 8.61 0.39 10.41
C MET A 105 7.39 0.45 9.49
N ALA A 106 6.38 -0.35 9.78
CA ALA A 106 5.21 -0.52 8.94
C ALA A 106 3.92 -0.67 9.75
N VAL A 107 2.79 -0.46 9.10
CA VAL A 107 1.48 -0.92 9.55
C VAL A 107 1.07 -2.07 8.65
N VAL A 108 0.76 -3.22 9.25
CA VAL A 108 0.28 -4.41 8.54
C VAL A 108 -1.20 -4.56 8.80
N ARG A 109 -2.01 -4.50 7.75
CA ARG A 109 -3.45 -4.77 7.78
C ARG A 109 -3.73 -6.15 7.19
N ALA A 110 -4.43 -6.99 7.94
CA ALA A 110 -4.92 -8.30 7.53
C ALA A 110 -6.17 -8.69 8.33
N ASP A 111 -7.11 -9.40 7.71
CA ASP A 111 -8.30 -9.97 8.36
C ASP A 111 -9.11 -8.98 9.22
N GLY A 112 -9.32 -7.75 8.72
CA GLY A 112 -10.14 -6.75 9.42
C GLY A 112 -9.41 -6.03 10.56
N LYS A 113 -8.08 -6.18 10.68
CA LYS A 113 -7.28 -5.61 11.76
C LYS A 113 -5.98 -5.05 11.21
N ALA A 114 -5.39 -4.10 11.93
CA ALA A 114 -4.05 -3.62 11.65
C ALA A 114 -3.21 -3.48 12.92
N ASP A 115 -1.89 -3.64 12.78
CA ASP A 115 -0.92 -3.44 13.85
C ASP A 115 0.38 -2.81 13.31
N THR A 116 1.12 -2.16 14.19
CA THR A 116 2.45 -1.62 13.90
C THR A 116 3.50 -2.71 14.02
N VAL A 117 4.33 -2.88 12.99
CA VAL A 117 5.32 -3.94 12.91
C VAL A 117 6.67 -3.36 12.51
N TYR A 118 7.75 -3.93 13.05
CA TYR A 118 9.12 -3.68 12.59
C TYR A 118 9.62 -4.88 11.77
N PHE A 119 9.90 -4.64 10.49
CA PHE A 119 10.53 -5.62 9.61
C PHE A 119 12.05 -5.53 9.75
N GLN A 120 12.64 -6.63 10.19
CA GLN A 120 14.09 -6.80 10.27
C GLN A 120 14.50 -8.04 9.51
N LEU A 121 15.53 -7.92 8.67
CA LEU A 121 16.16 -9.09 8.07
C LEU A 121 16.75 -9.97 9.17
N ARG A 122 16.62 -11.29 9.01
CA ARG A 122 17.37 -12.21 9.87
C ARG A 122 18.86 -12.03 9.60
N PRO A 123 19.75 -12.26 10.58
CA PRO A 123 21.19 -12.05 10.42
C PRO A 123 21.77 -12.72 9.15
N LEU A 124 21.35 -13.95 8.85
CA LEU A 124 21.77 -14.68 7.66
C LEU A 124 21.31 -14.03 6.34
N GLU A 125 20.11 -13.45 6.32
CA GLU A 125 19.57 -12.76 5.14
C GLU A 125 20.30 -11.44 4.92
N ALA A 126 20.62 -10.72 6.01
CA ALA A 126 21.38 -9.48 5.96
C ALA A 126 22.79 -9.71 5.39
N GLU A 127 23.48 -10.77 5.86
CA GLU A 127 24.80 -11.15 5.33
C GLU A 127 24.74 -11.47 3.84
N THR A 128 23.71 -12.22 3.41
CA THR A 128 23.54 -12.62 2.00
C THR A 128 23.22 -11.42 1.09
N LEU A 129 22.40 -10.48 1.55
CA LEU A 129 21.90 -9.36 0.73
C LEU A 129 22.84 -8.16 0.69
N PHE A 130 23.51 -7.85 1.80
CA PHE A 130 24.30 -6.62 1.91
C PHE A 130 25.80 -6.86 1.94
N GLY A 131 26.24 -8.11 2.13
CA GLY A 131 27.63 -8.40 2.48
C GLY A 131 27.94 -7.94 3.91
N SER A 132 28.86 -8.64 4.56
CA SER A 132 29.28 -8.43 5.95
C SER A 132 29.72 -6.99 6.26
#